data_AF-A0A934AD42-F1
#
_entry.id   AF-A0A934AD42-F1
#
_cell.length_a   1.000
_cell.length_b   1.000
_cell.length_c   1.000
_cell.angle_alpha   90.00
_cell.angle_beta   90.00
_cell.angle_gamma   90.00
#
_symmetry.space_group_name_H-M   'P 1'
#
loop_
_entity.id
_entity.type
_entity.pdbx_description
1 polymer ?
#
loop_
_entity_poly.entity_id
_entity_poly.type
_entity_poly.pdbx_seq_one_letter_code
_entity_poly.pdbx_strand_id
1 'polypeptide(L)'
;MVFKTRKAILVLILSLFGLSLAGPVFSENDRSLLVAGPNTIEYSTRIVKPALDSRHNDDELSLFLKLSDILTNSEKGISINKLDPMDFFIYGMLDKIKLGFLYTLRFPPEKEQILRHWHEQFMQTNRADVFFAPSSEEIIGSRAAFGCTHYARAFIAVVKALGLVRNPEDLRYVISCKADDYNKAMETEDHKKTINGHQFVMIKMDSKWVAVNTSKGESTIMPEGFSPDVCVPPQNIPIEFESYPGVVFLIRKIGRDFNDDCGDDSLSALMNISRSGDSQRSDFLWNRFVYKN
;
A
#
# COMPACT_ATOMS: atom_id res chain seq x y z
N MET A 1 12.52 54.64 -25.79
CA MET A 1 13.42 53.57 -26.30
C MET A 1 13.48 52.42 -25.27
N VAL A 2 12.36 51.70 -25.05
CA VAL A 2 12.32 50.51 -24.18
C VAL A 2 11.14 49.65 -24.63
N PHE A 3 11.26 48.91 -25.74
CA PHE A 3 10.28 47.87 -26.13
C PHE A 3 10.92 47.00 -27.22
N LYS A 4 11.90 46.14 -26.87
CA LYS A 4 12.39 45.10 -27.82
C LYS A 4 13.18 43.93 -27.22
N THR A 5 13.05 43.62 -25.92
CA THR A 5 13.82 42.55 -25.26
C THR A 5 12.98 41.49 -24.53
N ARG A 6 11.65 41.44 -24.73
CA ARG A 6 10.78 40.42 -24.09
C ARG A 6 10.38 39.24 -24.99
N LYS A 7 10.73 39.23 -26.28
CA LYS A 7 10.34 38.16 -27.23
C LYS A 7 11.42 37.10 -27.49
N ALA A 8 12.67 37.31 -27.06
CA ALA A 8 13.75 36.34 -27.26
C ALA A 8 13.78 35.21 -26.20
N ILE A 9 13.22 35.44 -25.01
CA ILE A 9 13.20 34.44 -23.93
C ILE A 9 12.10 33.39 -24.15
N LEU A 10 11.02 33.74 -24.86
CA LEU A 10 9.88 32.82 -25.06
C LEU A 10 10.13 31.76 -26.16
N VAL A 11 11.06 32.01 -27.09
CA VAL A 11 11.36 31.07 -28.19
C VAL A 11 12.42 30.03 -27.79
N LEU A 12 13.26 30.33 -26.80
CA LEU A 12 14.23 29.35 -26.26
C LEU A 12 13.57 28.32 -25.32
N ILE A 13 12.37 28.59 -24.82
CA ILE A 13 11.63 27.74 -23.87
C ILE A 13 10.86 26.61 -24.58
N LEU A 14 10.61 26.72 -25.89
CA LEU A 14 9.90 25.72 -26.68
C LEU A 14 10.81 24.72 -27.41
N SER A 15 12.11 24.98 -27.52
CA SER A 15 13.07 24.10 -28.21
C SER A 15 13.82 23.11 -27.30
N LEU A 16 13.53 23.09 -25.99
CA LEU A 16 14.13 22.17 -25.01
C LEU A 16 13.23 20.95 -24.68
N PHE A 17 12.07 20.82 -25.31
CA PHE A 17 11.12 19.72 -25.12
C PHE A 17 11.39 18.49 -26.01
N GLY A 18 12.65 18.21 -26.30
CA GLY A 18 13.06 17.13 -27.18
C GLY A 18 14.27 16.37 -26.66
N LEU A 19 14.19 15.81 -25.46
CA LEU A 19 15.09 14.74 -25.02
C LEU A 19 14.34 13.85 -24.03
N SER A 20 13.83 12.75 -24.59
CA SER A 20 13.52 11.52 -23.89
C SER A 20 14.77 11.07 -23.13
N LEU A 21 14.90 11.49 -21.88
CA LEU A 21 15.74 10.80 -20.91
C LEU A 21 14.88 9.66 -20.37
N ALA A 22 15.11 8.46 -20.90
CA ALA A 22 14.80 7.24 -20.19
C ALA A 22 15.53 7.31 -18.85
N GLY A 23 14.83 7.83 -17.83
CA GLY A 23 15.29 7.77 -16.46
C GLY A 23 15.36 6.31 -16.04
N PRO A 24 16.20 5.98 -15.05
CA PRO A 24 16.23 4.63 -14.51
C PRO A 24 14.82 4.30 -14.04
N VAL A 25 14.25 3.24 -14.64
CA VAL A 25 13.16 2.48 -14.05
C VAL A 25 13.62 2.10 -12.65
N PHE A 26 12.70 2.15 -11.70
CA PHE A 26 12.90 1.70 -10.33
C PHE A 26 13.88 0.51 -10.33
N SER A 27 15.05 0.70 -9.75
CA SER A 27 15.98 -0.41 -9.57
C SER A 27 15.28 -1.35 -8.61
N GLU A 28 14.77 -2.46 -9.15
CA GLU A 28 14.51 -3.72 -8.45
C GLU A 28 15.75 -4.06 -7.61
N ASN A 29 15.90 -3.41 -6.45
CA ASN A 29 16.66 -4.00 -5.37
C ASN A 29 15.64 -4.91 -4.70
N ASP A 30 15.95 -6.22 -4.63
CA ASP A 30 15.25 -7.35 -4.00
C ASP A 30 14.85 -7.14 -2.51
N ARG A 31 14.32 -5.97 -2.17
CA ARG A 31 13.87 -5.61 -0.83
C ARG A 31 12.39 -5.90 -0.76
N SER A 32 12.03 -6.98 -0.08
CA SER A 32 10.63 -7.28 0.21
C SER A 32 9.99 -6.11 0.96
N LEU A 33 8.85 -5.65 0.44
CA LEU A 33 8.08 -4.54 0.97
C LEU A 33 7.39 -4.84 2.32
N LEU A 34 7.46 -6.10 2.77
CA LEU A 34 6.78 -6.61 3.96
C LEU A 34 7.74 -7.10 5.05
N VAL A 35 9.05 -6.92 4.85
CA VAL A 35 10.07 -7.35 5.82
C VAL A 35 10.07 -6.45 7.06
N ALA A 36 10.29 -7.08 8.21
CA ALA A 36 10.52 -6.41 9.48
C ALA A 36 11.91 -5.77 9.53
N GLY A 37 12.02 -4.53 9.06
CA GLY A 37 13.23 -3.72 9.20
C GLY A 37 13.44 -3.18 10.62
N PRO A 38 14.53 -2.42 10.85
CA PRO A 38 14.87 -1.89 12.17
C PRO A 38 13.77 -1.04 12.85
N ASN A 39 13.14 -0.10 12.12
CA ASN A 39 12.03 0.69 12.67
C ASN A 39 10.83 -0.19 12.97
N THR A 40 10.57 -1.19 12.13
CA THR A 40 9.50 -2.17 12.37
C THR A 40 9.75 -2.96 13.66
N ILE A 41 10.95 -3.48 13.86
CA ILE A 41 11.33 -4.24 15.06
C ILE A 41 11.24 -3.36 16.31
N GLU A 42 11.76 -2.14 16.24
CA GLU A 42 11.71 -1.18 17.35
C GLU A 42 10.26 -0.85 17.73
N TYR A 43 9.44 -0.47 16.74
CA TYR A 43 8.03 -0.15 16.94
C TYR A 43 7.26 -1.33 17.53
N SER A 44 7.48 -2.52 16.97
CA SER A 44 6.87 -3.77 17.44
C SER A 44 7.22 -4.02 18.90
N THR A 45 8.48 -3.88 19.28
CA THR A 45 8.96 -4.18 20.63
C THR A 45 8.55 -3.12 21.65
N ARG A 46 8.59 -1.83 21.29
CA ARG A 46 8.38 -0.71 22.22
C ARG A 46 6.94 -0.27 22.36
N ILE A 47 6.14 -0.41 21.30
CA ILE A 47 4.77 0.11 21.24
C ILE A 47 3.76 -1.03 21.22
N VAL A 48 3.92 -1.98 20.31
CA VAL A 48 2.93 -3.03 20.08
C VAL A 48 2.98 -4.09 21.17
N LYS A 49 4.15 -4.69 21.41
CA LYS A 49 4.30 -5.80 22.36
C LYS A 49 3.77 -5.47 23.76
N PRO A 50 4.09 -4.32 24.39
CA PRO A 50 3.56 -4.00 25.71
C PRO A 50 2.03 -3.84 25.72
N ALA A 51 1.45 -3.32 24.63
CA ALA A 51 0.01 -3.17 24.50
C ALA A 51 -0.69 -4.53 24.34
N LEU A 52 -0.10 -5.47 23.60
CA LEU A 52 -0.61 -6.84 23.48
C LEU A 52 -0.41 -7.63 24.77
N ASP A 53 0.76 -7.55 25.40
CA ASP A 53 1.07 -8.25 26.65
C ASP A 53 0.09 -7.88 27.78
N SER A 54 -0.42 -6.64 27.79
CA SER A 54 -1.43 -6.21 28.77
C SER A 54 -2.77 -6.96 28.69
N ARG A 55 -2.95 -7.82 27.67
CA ARG A 55 -4.17 -8.57 27.36
C ARG A 55 -3.99 -10.08 27.56
N HIS A 56 -3.59 -10.47 28.76
CA HIS A 56 -3.21 -11.84 29.10
C HIS A 56 -4.28 -12.94 28.86
N ASN A 57 -5.54 -12.59 28.60
CA ASN A 57 -6.64 -13.54 28.42
C ASN A 57 -7.39 -13.39 27.08
N ASP A 58 -6.92 -12.53 26.18
CA ASP A 58 -7.57 -12.36 24.88
C ASP A 58 -7.25 -13.57 24.00
N ASP A 59 -8.23 -13.99 23.20
CA ASP A 59 -8.02 -15.00 22.15
C ASP A 59 -7.14 -14.45 21.00
N GLU A 60 -6.66 -15.34 20.14
CA GLU A 60 -5.73 -14.99 19.07
C GLU A 60 -6.31 -13.94 18.10
N LEU A 61 -7.59 -14.06 17.73
CA LEU A 61 -8.24 -13.07 16.85
C LEU A 61 -8.31 -11.70 17.54
N SER A 62 -8.70 -11.67 18.81
CA SER A 62 -8.74 -10.43 19.60
C SER A 62 -7.38 -9.72 19.65
N LEU A 63 -6.26 -10.46 19.73
CA LEU A 63 -4.91 -9.89 19.66
C LEU A 63 -4.61 -9.27 18.28
N PHE A 64 -5.00 -9.93 17.18
CA PHE A 64 -4.84 -9.40 15.83
C PHE A 64 -5.71 -8.18 15.57
N LEU A 65 -6.96 -8.16 16.03
CA LEU A 65 -7.80 -6.98 15.96
C LEU A 65 -7.20 -5.84 16.78
N LYS A 66 -6.65 -6.15 17.96
CA LYS A 66 -5.96 -5.16 18.79
C LYS A 66 -4.73 -4.57 18.11
N LEU A 67 -3.97 -5.38 17.36
CA LEU A 67 -2.87 -4.88 16.55
C LEU A 67 -3.36 -3.86 15.51
N SER A 68 -4.47 -4.14 14.83
CA SER A 68 -5.08 -3.19 13.89
C SER A 68 -5.42 -1.86 14.58
N ASP A 69 -6.05 -1.92 15.76
CA ASP A 69 -6.36 -0.72 16.57
C ASP A 69 -5.12 0.09 16.94
N ILE A 70 -4.02 -0.58 17.29
CA ILE A 70 -2.76 0.08 17.63
C ILE A 70 -2.20 0.82 16.40
N LEU A 71 -2.21 0.17 15.23
CA LEU A 71 -1.71 0.78 14.00
C LEU A 71 -2.54 1.99 13.57
N THR A 72 -3.86 1.96 13.76
CA THR A 72 -4.74 3.09 13.41
C THR A 72 -4.79 4.19 14.47
N ASN A 73 -4.25 3.95 15.68
CA ASN A 73 -4.27 4.91 16.78
C ASN A 73 -3.58 6.24 16.41
N SER A 74 -4.21 7.37 16.72
CA SER A 74 -3.70 8.71 16.39
C SER A 74 -2.37 9.04 17.08
N GLU A 75 -2.19 8.62 18.33
CA GLU A 75 -1.02 9.03 19.11
C GLU A 75 0.18 8.12 18.84
N LYS A 76 -0.03 6.81 18.92
CA LYS A 76 1.01 5.78 18.87
C LYS A 76 0.99 4.92 17.61
N GLY A 77 -0.02 5.09 16.76
CA GLY A 77 -0.14 4.37 15.51
C GLY A 77 0.63 5.02 14.37
N ILE A 78 0.44 4.48 13.18
CA ILE A 78 1.07 4.92 11.93
C ILE A 78 0.14 5.78 11.07
N SER A 79 -1.05 6.11 11.58
CA SER A 79 -2.10 6.84 10.88
C SER A 79 -1.90 8.37 10.79
N ILE A 80 -1.03 8.93 11.64
CA ILE A 80 -0.67 10.35 11.60
C ILE A 80 0.70 10.52 10.97
N ASN A 81 0.70 10.98 9.72
CA ASN A 81 1.90 11.27 8.96
C ASN A 81 2.78 12.29 9.69
N LYS A 82 4.08 11.99 9.81
CA LYS A 82 5.06 12.97 10.31
C LYS A 82 5.13 14.22 9.41
N LEU A 83 4.77 14.09 8.14
CA LEU A 83 4.70 15.14 7.13
C LEU A 83 3.35 15.12 6.43
N ASP A 84 2.78 16.30 6.15
CA ASP A 84 1.54 16.38 5.39
C ASP A 84 1.80 15.93 3.94
N PRO A 85 0.91 15.14 3.29
CA PRO A 85 1.06 14.81 1.87
C PRO A 85 1.31 16.03 0.96
N MET A 86 0.74 17.18 1.28
CA MET A 86 0.97 18.44 0.55
C MET A 86 2.42 18.91 0.62
N ASP A 87 3.15 18.56 1.68
CA ASP A 87 4.55 18.94 1.85
C ASP A 87 5.42 18.28 0.77
N PHE A 88 5.14 17.02 0.45
CA PHE A 88 5.81 16.29 -0.63
C PHE A 88 5.50 16.91 -1.99
N PHE A 89 4.23 17.29 -2.21
CA PHE A 89 3.82 17.93 -3.46
C PHE A 89 4.52 19.27 -3.68
N ILE A 90 4.51 20.14 -2.67
CA ILE A 90 5.13 21.47 -2.76
C ILE A 90 6.65 21.34 -2.90
N TYR A 91 7.29 20.47 -2.12
CA TYR A 91 8.71 20.20 -2.26
C TYR A 91 9.06 19.72 -3.67
N GLY A 92 8.35 18.72 -4.18
CA GLY A 92 8.58 18.19 -5.53
C GLY A 92 8.38 19.26 -6.61
N MET A 93 7.37 20.12 -6.50
CA MET A 93 7.18 21.25 -7.41
C MET A 93 8.36 22.21 -7.42
N LEU A 94 8.84 22.61 -6.25
CA LEU A 94 9.97 23.55 -6.12
C LEU A 94 11.29 22.91 -6.54
N ASP A 95 11.46 21.62 -6.31
CA ASP A 95 12.67 20.90 -6.70
C ASP A 95 12.83 20.80 -8.23
N LYS A 96 11.75 20.87 -9.02
CA LYS A 96 11.82 20.98 -10.50
C LYS A 96 12.69 22.14 -10.97
N ILE A 97 12.66 23.24 -10.22
CA ILE A 97 13.43 24.45 -10.50
C ILE A 97 14.63 24.59 -9.57
N LYS A 98 15.05 23.48 -8.93
CA LYS A 98 16.16 23.38 -7.97
C LYS A 98 16.02 24.27 -6.73
N LEU A 99 14.77 24.57 -6.34
CA LEU A 99 14.44 25.38 -5.18
C LEU A 99 13.79 24.59 -4.05
N GLY A 100 13.73 23.25 -4.14
CA GLY A 100 13.14 22.40 -3.11
C GLY A 100 13.74 22.63 -1.72
N PHE A 101 15.06 22.88 -1.64
CA PHE A 101 15.76 23.15 -0.39
C PHE A 101 15.20 24.36 0.37
N LEU A 102 14.61 25.36 -0.30
CA LEU A 102 14.00 26.51 0.39
C LEU A 102 12.79 26.09 1.21
N TYR A 103 12.05 25.08 0.73
CA TYR A 103 10.90 24.55 1.42
C TYR A 103 11.29 23.67 2.61
N THR A 104 12.48 23.04 2.57
CA THR A 104 12.95 22.21 3.69
C THR A 104 13.32 23.02 4.92
N LEU A 105 13.71 24.30 4.75
CA LEU A 105 14.12 25.21 5.83
C LEU A 105 13.07 25.42 6.93
N ARG A 106 11.79 25.15 6.65
CA ARG A 106 10.70 25.28 7.62
C ARG A 106 10.54 24.05 8.54
N PHE A 107 11.26 22.97 8.25
CA PHE A 107 11.11 21.70 8.96
C PHE A 107 12.30 21.43 9.89
N PRO A 108 12.08 20.68 10.99
CA PRO A 108 13.17 20.05 11.74
C PRO A 108 13.99 19.08 10.87
N PRO A 109 15.27 18.82 11.22
CA PRO A 109 16.16 17.95 10.44
C PRO A 109 15.60 16.56 10.11
N GLU A 110 14.90 15.93 11.05
CA GLU A 110 14.27 14.62 10.85
C GLU A 110 13.24 14.66 9.71
N LYS A 111 12.37 15.67 9.70
CA LYS A 111 11.34 15.85 8.68
C LYS A 111 11.94 16.24 7.33
N GLU A 112 12.99 17.08 7.33
CA GLU A 112 13.74 17.37 6.12
C GLU A 112 14.32 16.11 5.48
N GLN A 113 14.92 15.22 6.29
CA GLN A 113 15.49 13.97 5.82
C GLN A 113 14.42 13.06 5.20
N ILE A 114 13.26 12.91 5.85
CA ILE A 114 12.14 12.13 5.30
C ILE A 114 11.72 12.70 3.94
N LEU A 115 11.51 14.01 3.85
CA LEU A 115 11.05 14.68 2.64
C LEU A 115 12.03 14.52 1.46
N ARG A 116 13.33 14.71 1.72
CA ARG A 116 14.39 14.52 0.72
C ARG A 116 14.48 13.06 0.28
N HIS A 117 14.56 12.14 1.24
CA HIS A 117 14.68 10.71 0.96
C HIS A 117 13.52 10.21 0.10
N TRP A 118 12.28 10.53 0.48
CA TRP A 118 11.09 10.14 -0.28
C TRP A 118 11.05 10.73 -1.68
N HIS A 119 11.40 12.01 -1.82
CA HIS A 119 11.43 12.64 -3.12
C HIS A 119 12.48 11.98 -4.03
N GLU A 120 13.68 11.74 -3.51
CA GLU A 120 14.77 11.09 -4.22
C GLU A 120 14.42 9.66 -4.65
N GLN A 121 13.80 8.88 -3.77
CA GLN A 121 13.48 7.48 -4.03
C GLN A 121 12.25 7.29 -4.92
N PHE A 122 11.20 8.10 -4.73
CA PHE A 122 9.87 7.77 -5.27
C PHE A 122 9.33 8.81 -6.26
N MET A 123 9.76 10.07 -6.17
CA MET A 123 9.08 11.17 -6.86
C MET A 123 9.89 11.77 -8.02
N GLN A 124 11.15 11.37 -8.21
CA GLN A 124 11.99 11.92 -9.30
C GLN A 124 11.41 11.60 -10.69
N THR A 125 11.00 10.34 -10.89
CA THR A 125 10.59 9.81 -12.21
C THR A 125 9.10 9.98 -12.46
N ASN A 126 8.22 9.59 -11.52
CA ASN A 126 6.77 9.70 -11.66
C ASN A 126 6.16 10.46 -10.48
N ARG A 127 5.86 11.74 -10.70
CA ARG A 127 5.34 12.65 -9.65
C ARG A 127 3.84 12.48 -9.37
N ALA A 128 3.14 11.75 -10.24
CA ALA A 128 1.71 11.44 -10.12
C ALA A 128 1.45 10.20 -9.23
N ASP A 129 2.51 9.48 -8.84
CA ASP A 129 2.46 8.38 -7.89
C ASP A 129 2.43 8.99 -6.47
N VAL A 130 1.21 9.26 -6.03
CA VAL A 130 0.84 9.88 -4.75
C VAL A 130 1.58 9.23 -3.58
N PHE A 131 2.24 10.04 -2.74
CA PHE A 131 2.67 9.78 -1.35
C PHE A 131 2.43 8.34 -0.84
N PHE A 132 3.22 7.39 -1.32
CA PHE A 132 3.06 5.98 -0.94
C PHE A 132 4.39 5.46 -0.44
N ALA A 133 4.47 5.19 0.88
CA ALA A 133 5.60 4.44 1.43
C ALA A 133 5.48 3.00 0.92
N PRO A 134 6.44 2.51 0.12
CA PRO A 134 6.26 1.21 -0.51
C PRO A 134 6.39 0.07 0.51
N SER A 135 7.30 0.18 1.49
CA SER A 135 7.54 -0.87 2.48
C SER A 135 7.03 -0.53 3.88
N SER A 136 6.77 -1.59 4.67
CA SER A 136 6.47 -1.50 6.11
C SER A 136 7.47 -0.66 6.89
N GLU A 137 8.75 -0.72 6.53
CA GLU A 137 9.81 0.00 7.21
C GLU A 137 9.66 1.51 7.04
N GLU A 138 9.41 1.98 5.81
CA GLU A 138 9.14 3.41 5.58
C GLU A 138 7.82 3.83 6.21
N ILE A 139 6.77 3.00 6.09
CA ILE A 139 5.44 3.28 6.68
C ILE A 139 5.56 3.54 8.18
N ILE A 140 6.23 2.63 8.90
CA ILE A 140 6.36 2.71 10.35
C ILE A 140 7.31 3.84 10.76
N GLY A 141 8.50 3.94 10.15
CA GLY A 141 9.51 4.93 10.51
C GLY A 141 9.04 6.38 10.29
N SER A 142 8.28 6.63 9.22
CA SER A 142 7.74 7.95 8.88
C SER A 142 6.30 8.18 9.32
N ARG A 143 5.66 7.16 9.93
CA ARG A 143 4.22 7.13 10.27
C ARG A 143 3.33 7.49 9.09
N ALA A 144 3.67 7.03 7.89
CA ALA A 144 3.06 7.51 6.65
C ALA A 144 1.87 6.66 6.15
N ALA A 145 1.08 6.05 7.05
CA ALA A 145 0.01 5.17 6.62
C ALA A 145 -1.18 5.95 6.07
N PHE A 146 -1.42 5.79 4.78
CA PHE A 146 -2.57 6.35 4.06
C PHE A 146 -3.34 5.25 3.31
N GLY A 147 -4.46 4.78 3.87
CA GLY A 147 -5.32 3.77 3.25
C GLY A 147 -4.94 2.31 3.56
N CYS A 148 -5.78 1.37 3.10
CA CYS A 148 -5.75 -0.05 3.47
C CYS A 148 -4.41 -0.73 3.17
N THR A 149 -3.79 -0.42 2.03
CA THR A 149 -2.48 -0.96 1.62
C THR A 149 -1.42 -0.78 2.70
N HIS A 150 -1.23 0.45 3.22
CA HIS A 150 -0.18 0.72 4.21
C HIS A 150 -0.42 -0.02 5.53
N TYR A 151 -1.67 -0.08 5.99
CA TYR A 151 -2.01 -0.80 7.22
C TYR A 151 -1.78 -2.30 7.08
N ALA A 152 -2.18 -2.91 5.95
CA ALA A 152 -1.96 -4.34 5.71
C ALA A 152 -0.46 -4.70 5.69
N ARG A 153 0.38 -3.84 5.09
CA ARG A 153 1.83 -4.03 5.09
C ARG A 153 2.46 -3.96 6.47
N ALA A 154 2.17 -2.86 7.19
CA ALA A 154 2.70 -2.66 8.53
C ALA A 154 2.23 -3.77 9.48
N PHE A 155 0.97 -4.20 9.34
CA PHE A 155 0.41 -5.29 10.11
C PHE A 155 1.20 -6.58 9.92
N ILE A 156 1.41 -7.03 8.69
CA ILE A 156 2.16 -8.25 8.41
C ILE A 156 3.58 -8.17 8.97
N ALA A 157 4.25 -7.04 8.76
CA ALA A 157 5.63 -6.87 9.20
C ALA A 157 5.73 -6.90 10.74
N VAL A 158 4.76 -6.33 11.45
CA VAL A 158 4.69 -6.38 12.92
C VAL A 158 4.38 -7.80 13.42
N VAL A 159 3.43 -8.50 12.79
CA VAL A 159 3.13 -9.91 13.13
C VAL A 159 4.37 -10.77 12.98
N LYS A 160 5.12 -10.61 11.88
CA LYS A 160 6.40 -11.29 11.63
C LYS A 160 7.46 -10.90 12.67
N ALA A 161 7.60 -9.60 12.97
CA ALA A 161 8.58 -9.10 13.93
C ALA A 161 8.38 -9.63 15.35
N LEU A 162 7.12 -9.82 15.76
CA LEU A 162 6.75 -10.33 17.08
C LEU A 162 6.59 -11.85 17.13
N GLY A 163 6.66 -12.54 15.98
CA GLY A 163 6.42 -13.98 15.89
C GLY A 163 5.03 -14.38 16.40
N LEU A 164 4.00 -13.57 16.10
CA LEU A 164 2.64 -13.82 16.59
C LEU A 164 1.96 -15.02 15.89
N VAL A 165 2.47 -15.44 14.74
CA VAL A 165 2.04 -16.66 14.04
C VAL A 165 3.09 -17.75 14.18
N ARG A 166 2.65 -19.01 14.27
CA ARG A 166 3.54 -20.17 14.43
C ARG A 166 4.33 -20.47 13.17
N ASN A 167 3.68 -20.44 12.02
CA ASN A 167 4.30 -20.61 10.72
C ASN A 167 4.09 -19.33 9.89
N PRO A 168 5.12 -18.80 9.21
CA PRO A 168 4.95 -17.67 8.31
C PRO A 168 3.90 -17.93 7.22
N GLU A 169 3.69 -19.19 6.82
CA GLU A 169 2.66 -19.56 5.85
C GLU A 169 1.22 -19.40 6.35
N ASP A 170 1.02 -19.24 7.66
CA ASP A 170 -0.30 -19.01 8.25
C ASP A 170 -0.71 -17.53 8.18
N LEU A 171 0.12 -16.68 7.59
CA LEU A 171 -0.11 -15.26 7.34
C LEU A 171 -0.04 -15.00 5.82
N ARG A 172 -0.96 -14.20 5.31
CA ARG A 172 -1.07 -13.91 3.88
C ARG A 172 -1.39 -12.45 3.63
N TYR A 173 -0.58 -11.79 2.80
CA TYR A 173 -0.97 -10.51 2.22
C TYR A 173 -1.96 -10.76 1.09
N VAL A 174 -3.02 -9.96 1.02
CA VAL A 174 -4.04 -10.13 -0.02
C VAL A 174 -4.33 -8.82 -0.70
N ILE A 175 -4.42 -8.90 -2.02
CA ILE A 175 -4.87 -7.82 -2.87
C ILE A 175 -6.20 -8.23 -3.50
N SER A 176 -7.15 -7.31 -3.45
CA SER A 176 -8.53 -7.46 -3.89
C SER A 176 -8.98 -6.23 -4.66
N CYS A 177 -10.20 -6.26 -5.19
CA CYS A 177 -10.90 -5.08 -5.67
C CYS A 177 -12.38 -5.18 -5.33
N LYS A 178 -13.11 -4.07 -5.44
CA LYS A 178 -14.58 -4.13 -5.34
C LYS A 178 -15.16 -4.85 -6.55
N ALA A 179 -16.18 -5.67 -6.31
CA ALA A 179 -16.91 -6.36 -7.36
C ALA A 179 -17.51 -5.39 -8.39
N ASP A 180 -18.06 -4.27 -7.93
CA ASP A 180 -18.65 -3.24 -8.79
C ASP A 180 -17.61 -2.59 -9.71
N ASP A 181 -16.43 -2.24 -9.17
CA ASP A 181 -15.34 -1.66 -9.97
C ASP A 181 -14.86 -2.64 -11.03
N TYR A 182 -14.77 -3.93 -10.68
CA TYR A 182 -14.42 -4.99 -11.62
C TYR A 182 -15.46 -5.16 -12.73
N ASN A 183 -16.72 -5.30 -12.36
CA ASN A 183 -17.83 -5.48 -13.30
C ASN A 183 -17.96 -4.27 -14.24
N LYS A 184 -17.83 -3.06 -13.70
CA LYS A 184 -17.83 -1.83 -14.49
C LYS A 184 -16.66 -1.80 -15.47
N ALA A 185 -15.45 -2.16 -15.04
CA ALA A 185 -14.29 -2.20 -15.92
C ALA A 185 -14.50 -3.17 -17.09
N MET A 186 -15.12 -4.34 -16.84
CA MET A 186 -15.49 -5.28 -17.90
C MET A 186 -16.53 -4.70 -18.87
N GLU A 187 -17.58 -4.06 -18.36
CA GLU A 187 -18.64 -3.47 -19.18
C GLU A 187 -18.12 -2.34 -20.08
N THR A 188 -17.19 -1.53 -19.60
CA THR A 188 -16.59 -0.42 -20.36
C THR A 188 -15.35 -0.82 -21.15
N GLU A 189 -14.99 -2.10 -21.16
CA GLU A 189 -13.77 -2.64 -21.78
C GLU A 189 -12.48 -1.91 -21.37
N ASP A 190 -12.44 -1.37 -20.14
CA ASP A 190 -11.56 -0.28 -19.72
C ASP A 190 -10.12 -0.38 -20.25
N HIS A 191 -9.81 0.43 -21.26
CA HIS A 191 -8.51 0.45 -21.92
C HIS A 191 -7.36 0.91 -21.02
N LYS A 192 -7.65 1.49 -19.84
CA LYS A 192 -6.62 1.83 -18.83
C LYS A 192 -6.02 0.60 -18.16
N LYS A 193 -6.61 -0.58 -18.34
CA LYS A 193 -6.12 -1.90 -17.87
C LYS A 193 -6.05 -2.09 -16.36
N THR A 194 -6.42 -1.10 -15.54
CA THR A 194 -6.29 -1.16 -14.07
C THR A 194 -7.60 -0.86 -13.35
N ILE A 195 -7.72 -1.33 -12.11
CA ILE A 195 -8.85 -1.10 -11.19
C ILE A 195 -8.30 -0.76 -9.81
N ASN A 196 -9.10 -0.08 -8.99
CA ASN A 196 -8.68 0.31 -7.64
C ASN A 196 -8.46 -0.93 -6.76
N GLY A 197 -7.27 -1.04 -6.17
CA GLY A 197 -6.89 -2.13 -5.30
C GLY A 197 -7.35 -1.89 -3.85
N HIS A 198 -7.72 -2.98 -3.18
CA HIS A 198 -7.96 -3.02 -1.74
C HIS A 198 -7.18 -4.15 -1.12
N GLN A 199 -6.55 -3.91 0.03
CA GLN A 199 -5.59 -4.83 0.61
C GLN A 199 -5.93 -5.10 2.06
N PHE A 200 -5.82 -6.36 2.41
CA PHE A 200 -6.08 -6.87 3.75
C PHE A 200 -5.12 -8.02 4.02
N VAL A 201 -5.21 -8.56 5.23
CA VAL A 201 -4.39 -9.69 5.67
C VAL A 201 -5.29 -10.88 5.90
N MET A 202 -4.84 -12.08 5.56
CA MET A 202 -5.49 -13.30 6.00
C MET A 202 -4.59 -14.05 6.96
N ILE A 203 -5.21 -14.64 7.98
CA ILE A 203 -4.53 -15.36 9.04
C ILE A 203 -5.23 -16.70 9.23
N LYS A 204 -4.44 -17.77 9.36
CA LYS A 204 -4.95 -19.09 9.69
C LYS A 204 -4.98 -19.27 11.21
N MET A 205 -6.17 -19.48 11.75
CA MET A 205 -6.41 -19.74 13.17
C MET A 205 -7.25 -21.01 13.30
N ASP A 206 -6.81 -21.99 14.08
CA ASP A 206 -7.51 -23.26 14.31
C ASP A 206 -8.04 -23.93 13.03
N SER A 207 -7.22 -23.98 11.98
CA SER A 207 -7.53 -24.51 10.64
C SER A 207 -8.54 -23.71 9.82
N LYS A 208 -9.02 -22.56 10.32
CA LYS A 208 -9.86 -21.63 9.57
C LYS A 208 -9.04 -20.44 9.09
N TRP A 209 -9.36 -19.95 7.91
CA TRP A 209 -8.82 -18.70 7.42
C TRP A 209 -9.73 -17.55 7.81
N VAL A 210 -9.14 -16.47 8.28
CA VAL A 210 -9.86 -15.25 8.64
C VAL A 210 -9.23 -14.09 7.88
N ALA A 211 -10.05 -13.34 7.16
CA ALA A 211 -9.64 -12.10 6.54
C ALA A 211 -9.78 -10.95 7.56
N VAL A 212 -8.74 -10.15 7.72
CA VAL A 212 -8.64 -9.04 8.67
C VAL A 212 -8.49 -7.75 7.90
N ASN A 213 -9.45 -6.85 8.07
CA ASN A 213 -9.34 -5.50 7.55
C ASN A 213 -8.57 -4.64 8.55
N THR A 214 -7.27 -4.55 8.30
CA THR A 214 -6.29 -3.89 9.17
C THR A 214 -6.50 -2.39 9.34
N SER A 215 -7.24 -1.76 8.42
CA SER A 215 -7.56 -0.33 8.49
C SER A 215 -8.81 -0.01 9.33
N LYS A 216 -9.59 -1.03 9.66
CA LYS A 216 -10.88 -0.90 10.37
C LYS A 216 -10.94 -1.69 11.68
N GLY A 217 -9.99 -2.59 11.92
CA GLY A 217 -9.97 -3.41 13.13
C GLY A 217 -11.10 -4.44 13.17
N GLU A 218 -11.49 -4.96 12.02
CA GLU A 218 -12.56 -5.95 11.87
C GLU A 218 -12.05 -7.20 11.13
N SER A 219 -12.84 -8.27 11.18
CA SER A 219 -12.53 -9.51 10.47
C SER A 219 -13.77 -10.21 9.96
N THR A 220 -13.56 -11.13 9.03
CA THR A 220 -14.57 -12.06 8.56
C THR A 220 -13.96 -13.45 8.39
N ILE A 221 -14.72 -14.48 8.76
CA ILE A 221 -14.28 -15.87 8.66
C ILE A 221 -14.54 -16.34 7.24
N MET A 222 -13.52 -16.93 6.60
CA MET A 222 -13.68 -17.50 5.27
C MET A 222 -14.53 -18.77 5.31
N PRO A 223 -15.21 -19.12 4.20
CA PRO A 223 -16.01 -20.34 4.12
C PRO A 223 -15.21 -21.59 4.48
N GLU A 224 -15.90 -22.59 5.04
CA GLU A 224 -15.30 -23.88 5.34
C GLU A 224 -14.68 -24.51 4.07
N GLY A 225 -13.48 -25.06 4.21
CA GLY A 225 -12.71 -25.63 3.10
C GLY A 225 -11.98 -24.61 2.22
N PHE A 226 -12.11 -23.30 2.48
CA PHE A 226 -11.30 -22.30 1.80
C PHE A 226 -9.80 -22.53 2.05
N SER A 227 -9.00 -22.38 0.99
CA SER A 227 -7.53 -22.28 1.08
C SER A 227 -7.04 -21.17 0.15
N PRO A 228 -6.09 -20.33 0.60
CA PRO A 228 -5.49 -19.31 -0.27
C PRO A 228 -4.71 -19.90 -1.44
N ASP A 229 -4.23 -21.14 -1.32
CA ASP A 229 -3.38 -21.79 -2.34
C ASP A 229 -4.18 -22.21 -3.58
N VAL A 230 -5.50 -22.30 -3.48
CA VAL A 230 -6.40 -22.67 -4.59
C VAL A 230 -7.08 -21.46 -5.24
N CYS A 231 -6.74 -20.24 -4.82
CA CYS A 231 -7.30 -19.02 -5.40
C CYS A 231 -6.73 -18.76 -6.80
N VAL A 232 -7.40 -19.30 -7.82
CA VAL A 232 -7.01 -19.13 -9.23
C VAL A 232 -8.18 -18.59 -10.07
N PRO A 233 -7.93 -17.73 -11.06
CA PRO A 233 -8.93 -17.42 -12.08
C PRO A 233 -9.48 -18.71 -12.72
N PRO A 234 -10.78 -18.79 -13.06
CA PRO A 234 -11.78 -17.71 -13.04
C PRO A 234 -12.61 -17.63 -11.75
N GLN A 235 -12.22 -18.27 -10.65
CA GLN A 235 -13.00 -18.26 -9.41
C GLN A 235 -13.03 -16.85 -8.79
N ASN A 236 -14.24 -16.34 -8.59
CA ASN A 236 -14.47 -15.16 -7.77
C ASN A 236 -14.64 -15.60 -6.31
N ILE A 237 -13.76 -15.15 -5.44
CA ILE A 237 -13.84 -15.40 -4.00
C ILE A 237 -14.28 -14.11 -3.33
N PRO A 238 -15.56 -14.01 -2.89
CA PRO A 238 -16.07 -12.83 -2.25
C PRO A 238 -15.62 -12.75 -0.79
N ILE A 239 -15.35 -11.52 -0.35
CA ILE A 239 -15.10 -11.16 1.03
C ILE A 239 -15.94 -9.94 1.35
N GLU A 240 -16.59 -9.97 2.50
CA GLU A 240 -17.42 -8.89 2.99
C GLU A 240 -17.01 -8.54 4.42
N PHE A 241 -17.03 -7.25 4.69
CA PHE A 241 -16.69 -6.68 5.97
C PHE A 241 -17.83 -5.79 6.44
N GLU A 242 -18.18 -5.87 7.72
CA GLU A 242 -19.32 -5.13 8.29
C GLU A 242 -19.16 -3.61 8.14
N SER A 243 -17.93 -3.10 8.20
CA SER A 243 -17.66 -1.67 8.04
C SER A 243 -17.86 -1.14 6.61
N TYR A 244 -18.09 -2.03 5.63
CA TYR A 244 -18.46 -1.68 4.25
C TYR A 244 -19.78 -2.33 3.84
N PRO A 245 -20.93 -1.87 4.38
CA PRO A 245 -22.23 -2.45 4.06
C PRO A 245 -22.51 -2.46 2.55
N GLY A 246 -22.86 -3.62 2.01
CA GLY A 246 -23.19 -3.81 0.60
C GLY A 246 -21.98 -3.79 -0.36
N VAL A 247 -20.74 -3.77 0.16
CA VAL A 247 -19.54 -3.84 -0.67
C VAL A 247 -18.96 -5.25 -0.61
N VAL A 248 -18.88 -5.90 -1.76
CA VAL A 248 -18.20 -7.18 -1.92
C VAL A 248 -16.81 -6.95 -2.50
N PHE A 249 -15.78 -7.41 -1.78
CA PHE A 249 -14.41 -7.46 -2.27
C PHE A 249 -14.16 -8.81 -2.93
N LEU A 250 -13.45 -8.81 -4.06
CA LEU A 250 -13.06 -10.00 -4.79
C LEU A 250 -11.55 -10.16 -4.70
N ILE A 251 -11.09 -11.32 -4.23
CA ILE A 251 -9.65 -11.62 -4.17
C ILE A 251 -9.06 -11.63 -5.58
N ARG A 252 -7.85 -11.08 -5.72
CA ARG A 252 -7.11 -10.98 -6.99
C ARG A 252 -5.71 -11.56 -6.90
N LYS A 253 -4.97 -11.24 -5.85
CA LYS A 253 -3.66 -11.82 -5.55
C LYS A 253 -3.60 -12.19 -4.08
N ILE A 254 -2.93 -13.29 -3.78
CA ILE A 254 -2.61 -13.71 -2.42
C ILE A 254 -1.12 -14.03 -2.38
N GLY A 255 -0.41 -13.57 -1.35
CA GLY A 255 0.98 -13.93 -1.09
C GLY A 255 1.11 -15.44 -0.91
N ARG A 256 2.21 -16.03 -1.38
CA ARG A 256 2.36 -17.50 -1.39
C ARG A 256 3.59 -18.00 -0.66
N ASP A 257 4.47 -17.09 -0.27
CA ASP A 257 5.78 -17.40 0.31
C ASP A 257 6.04 -16.54 1.54
N PHE A 258 7.22 -16.70 2.10
CA PHE A 258 7.67 -15.96 3.27
C PHE A 258 7.67 -14.43 3.07
N ASN A 259 7.84 -13.96 1.83
CA ASN A 259 7.91 -12.53 1.53
C ASN A 259 6.51 -11.91 1.38
N ASP A 260 5.50 -12.71 1.02
CA ASP A 260 4.10 -12.31 0.83
C ASP A 260 3.88 -11.15 -0.17
N ASP A 261 4.89 -10.80 -0.98
CA ASP A 261 4.91 -9.54 -1.73
C ASP A 261 3.99 -9.48 -2.96
N CYS A 262 3.24 -10.55 -3.24
CA CYS A 262 2.29 -10.67 -4.36
C CYS A 262 2.89 -10.28 -5.73
N GLY A 263 4.23 -10.22 -5.85
CA GLY A 263 4.94 -9.73 -7.02
C GLY A 263 4.53 -8.30 -7.44
N ASP A 264 4.17 -7.43 -6.50
CA ASP A 264 3.82 -6.02 -6.77
C ASP A 264 4.78 -5.05 -6.09
N ASP A 265 5.87 -4.76 -6.80
CA ASP A 265 6.96 -3.89 -6.38
C ASP A 265 6.80 -2.44 -6.88
N SER A 266 5.95 -2.20 -7.90
CA SER A 266 5.73 -0.86 -8.43
C SER A 266 4.73 -0.04 -7.61
N LEU A 267 5.06 1.23 -7.31
CA LEU A 267 4.19 2.19 -6.60
C LEU A 267 2.78 2.29 -7.22
N SER A 268 2.70 2.28 -8.56
CA SER A 268 1.43 2.33 -9.30
C SER A 268 0.53 1.13 -9.02
N ALA A 269 1.13 -0.04 -8.80
CA ALA A 269 0.43 -1.28 -8.56
C ALA A 269 -0.02 -1.46 -7.10
N LEU A 270 0.51 -0.63 -6.20
CA LEU A 270 0.08 -0.57 -4.80
C LEU A 270 -1.31 0.03 -4.61
N MET A 271 -1.71 0.89 -5.54
CA MET A 271 -2.98 1.61 -5.52
C MET A 271 -3.95 1.10 -6.59
N ASN A 272 -3.43 0.67 -7.74
CA ASN A 272 -4.23 0.17 -8.83
C ASN A 272 -3.72 -1.19 -9.26
N ILE A 273 -4.57 -2.21 -9.22
CA ILE A 273 -4.18 -3.51 -9.75
C ILE A 273 -4.56 -3.65 -11.21
N SER A 274 -3.81 -4.48 -11.93
CA SER A 274 -4.28 -4.96 -13.23
C SER A 274 -5.65 -5.60 -13.08
N ARG A 275 -6.54 -5.36 -14.04
CA ARG A 275 -7.88 -5.97 -14.06
C ARG A 275 -7.85 -7.50 -14.16
N SER A 276 -6.76 -8.06 -14.67
CA SER A 276 -6.49 -9.50 -14.70
C SER A 276 -5.91 -10.03 -13.38
N GLY A 277 -5.59 -9.15 -12.43
CA GLY A 277 -4.81 -9.46 -11.24
C GLY A 277 -3.35 -9.82 -11.54
N ASP A 278 -2.90 -9.70 -12.79
CA ASP A 278 -1.54 -9.96 -13.24
C ASP A 278 -1.05 -8.75 -14.06
N SER A 279 0.06 -8.14 -13.65
CA SER A 279 0.61 -6.95 -14.32
C SER A 279 1.05 -7.25 -15.76
N GLN A 280 1.35 -8.50 -16.09
CA GLN A 280 1.77 -8.94 -17.43
C GLN A 280 0.60 -9.28 -18.36
N ARG A 281 -0.64 -9.34 -17.85
CA ARG A 281 -1.82 -9.73 -18.62
C ARG A 281 -2.85 -8.63 -18.62
N SER A 282 -3.32 -8.26 -19.81
CA SER A 282 -4.37 -7.24 -19.95
C SER A 282 -5.79 -7.81 -20.01
N ASP A 283 -5.96 -9.11 -20.15
CA ASP A 283 -7.28 -9.70 -20.41
C ASP A 283 -8.05 -9.92 -19.11
N PHE A 284 -9.37 -9.76 -19.16
CA PHE A 284 -10.20 -10.15 -18.04
C PHE A 284 -10.16 -11.67 -17.86
N LEU A 285 -9.72 -12.13 -16.68
CA LEU A 285 -9.59 -13.56 -16.39
C LEU A 285 -10.73 -14.11 -15.54
N TRP A 286 -11.48 -13.25 -14.85
CA TRP A 286 -12.66 -13.65 -14.10
C TRP A 286 -13.92 -13.35 -14.90
N ASN A 287 -14.97 -14.09 -14.58
CA ASN A 287 -16.30 -13.81 -15.11
C ASN A 287 -16.95 -12.68 -14.33
N ARG A 288 -18.02 -12.11 -14.92
CA ARG A 288 -18.94 -11.21 -14.21
C ARG A 288 -19.32 -11.80 -12.87
N PHE A 289 -19.12 -11.01 -11.85
CA PHE A 289 -19.56 -11.38 -10.52
C PHE A 289 -21.01 -10.96 -10.35
N VAL A 290 -21.88 -11.93 -10.08
CA VAL A 290 -23.28 -11.69 -9.72
C VAL A 290 -23.46 -12.25 -8.33
N TYR A 291 -23.65 -11.37 -7.36
CA TYR A 291 -23.92 -11.78 -5.99
C TYR A 291 -25.28 -12.48 -5.95
N LYS A 292 -25.30 -13.76 -5.57
CA LYS A 292 -26.54 -14.49 -5.32
C LYS A 292 -26.76 -14.49 -3.81
N ASN A 293 -27.76 -13.73 -3.36
CA ASN A 293 -28.32 -13.87 -2.02
C ASN A 293 -28.95 -15.26 -1.85
#